data_AF-A0A833CD26-F1
#
_entry.id   AF-A0A833CD26-F1
#
_cell.length_a   1.000
_cell.length_b   1.000
_cell.length_c   1.000
_cell.angle_alpha   90.00
_cell.angle_beta   90.00
_cell.angle_gamma   90.00
#
_symmetry.space_group_name_H-M   'P 1'
#
loop_
_entity.id
_entity.type
_entity.pdbx_description
1 polymer ?
#
loop_
_entity_poly.entity_id
_entity_poly.type
_entity_poly.pdbx_seq_one_letter_code
_entity_poly.pdbx_strand_id
1 'polypeptide(L)'
;MEVTKAPMVVHNLGSVDTPMTFRLIPKKEMPAVTIWHEEMKKHMKLSDALLIAPRMAMVNTKEGTVWRDEANSINTFSGQFLSAVPGKNTFFYTGGAGRIEISFTNRWFL
;
A
#
# COMPACT_ATOMS: atom_id res chain seq x y z
N MET A 1 -1.61 11.53 -15.98
CA MET A 1 -2.84 11.91 -15.26
C MET A 1 -2.74 11.31 -13.88
N GLU A 2 -2.96 12.14 -12.86
CA GLU A 2 -3.04 11.72 -11.47
C GLU A 2 -4.42 11.10 -11.21
N VAL A 3 -4.46 10.07 -10.40
CA VAL A 3 -5.68 9.42 -9.92
C VAL A 3 -5.97 9.97 -8.53
N THR A 4 -7.20 10.40 -8.28
CA THR A 4 -7.60 10.97 -6.98
C THR A 4 -8.69 10.12 -6.34
N LYS A 5 -8.46 9.71 -5.08
CA LYS A 5 -9.40 8.92 -4.27
C LYS A 5 -10.03 7.73 -5.02
N ALA A 6 -9.25 6.99 -5.80
CA ALA A 6 -9.74 5.76 -6.43
C ALA A 6 -9.98 4.68 -5.36
N PRO A 7 -11.19 4.10 -5.28
CA PRO A 7 -11.53 3.10 -4.27
C PRO A 7 -10.92 1.74 -4.61
N MET A 8 -10.44 1.04 -3.59
CA MET A 8 -10.02 -0.36 -3.63
C MET A 8 -10.63 -1.07 -2.42
N VAL A 9 -11.17 -2.28 -2.61
CA VAL A 9 -11.80 -3.03 -1.52
C VAL A 9 -11.16 -4.40 -1.44
N VAL A 10 -10.80 -4.82 -0.22
CA VAL A 10 -10.38 -6.19 0.09
C VAL A 10 -11.15 -6.70 1.30
N HIS A 11 -11.27 -8.03 1.41
CA HIS A 11 -11.96 -8.67 2.52
C HIS A 11 -10.98 -9.59 3.26
N ASN A 12 -10.71 -9.28 4.53
CA ASN A 12 -10.04 -10.19 5.44
C ASN A 12 -11.09 -11.16 6.02
N LEU A 13 -10.99 -12.42 5.63
CA LEU A 13 -11.88 -13.50 6.10
C LEU A 13 -11.41 -14.12 7.42
N GLY A 14 -10.24 -13.69 7.90
CA GLY A 14 -9.72 -14.03 9.22
C GLY A 14 -10.44 -13.31 10.36
N SER A 15 -10.13 -13.73 11.58
CA SER A 15 -10.68 -13.13 12.81
C SER A 15 -9.74 -12.13 13.49
N VAL A 16 -8.54 -11.90 12.93
CA VAL A 16 -7.55 -10.98 13.50
C VAL A 16 -6.99 -9.99 12.49
N ASP A 17 -6.50 -8.86 13.01
CA ASP A 17 -5.77 -7.87 12.24
C ASP A 17 -4.50 -8.48 11.61
N THR A 18 -4.31 -8.24 10.33
CA THR A 18 -3.32 -8.95 9.52
C THR A 18 -2.43 -7.97 8.74
N PRO A 19 -1.09 -8.07 8.85
CA PRO A 19 -0.20 -7.23 8.05
C PRO A 19 -0.29 -7.57 6.56
N MET A 20 0.04 -6.59 5.73
CA MET A 20 -0.16 -6.60 4.29
C MET A 20 1.14 -6.27 3.55
N THR A 21 1.15 -6.59 2.27
CA THR A 21 2.14 -6.10 1.32
C THR A 21 1.44 -5.31 0.24
N PHE A 22 1.97 -4.13 -0.06
CA PHE A 22 1.52 -3.29 -1.16
C PHE A 22 2.63 -3.22 -2.21
N ARG A 23 2.29 -3.57 -3.47
CA ARG A 23 3.18 -3.41 -4.62
C ARG A 23 2.64 -2.30 -5.51
N LEU A 24 3.44 -1.25 -5.70
CA LEU A 24 3.11 -0.07 -6.49
C LEU A 24 3.88 -0.13 -7.80
N ILE A 25 3.16 -0.29 -8.91
CA ILE A 25 3.73 -0.49 -10.24
C ILE A 25 3.31 0.69 -11.13
N PRO A 26 4.20 1.67 -11.37
CA PRO A 26 3.88 2.83 -12.19
C PRO A 26 3.61 2.43 -13.65
N LYS A 27 2.61 3.05 -14.28
CA LYS A 27 2.45 2.98 -15.75
C LYS A 27 3.52 3.85 -16.45
N LYS A 28 3.82 5.00 -15.86
CA LYS A 28 4.90 5.90 -16.27
C LYS A 28 5.69 6.36 -15.05
N GLU A 29 5.01 7.01 -14.11
CA GLU A 29 5.61 7.52 -12.87
C GLU A 29 4.55 7.60 -11.75
N MET A 30 4.99 7.39 -10.51
CA MET A 30 4.19 7.52 -9.29
C MET A 30 5.00 8.27 -8.21
N PRO A 31 5.40 9.53 -8.44
CA PRO A 31 6.34 10.24 -7.56
C PRO A 31 5.78 10.52 -6.16
N ALA A 32 4.46 10.60 -6.05
CA ALA A 32 3.75 10.72 -4.79
C ALA A 32 2.56 9.76 -4.78
N VAL A 33 2.45 8.98 -3.71
CA VAL A 33 1.38 8.02 -3.47
C VAL A 33 0.83 8.25 -2.08
N THR A 34 -0.49 8.25 -1.94
CA THR A 34 -1.20 8.16 -0.66
C THR A 34 -2.21 7.01 -0.74
N ILE A 35 -2.19 6.14 0.27
CA ILE A 35 -3.21 5.11 0.48
C ILE A 35 -3.86 5.38 1.83
N TRP A 36 -5.13 5.77 1.82
CA TRP A 36 -5.97 5.97 3.00
C TRP A 36 -6.78 4.71 3.29
N HIS A 37 -6.78 4.25 4.54
CA HIS A 37 -7.59 3.13 5.02
C HIS A 37 -8.77 3.66 5.82
N GLU A 38 -9.98 3.41 5.33
CA GLU A 38 -11.20 4.00 5.89
C GLU A 38 -11.56 3.46 7.27
N GLU A 39 -11.51 2.15 7.45
CA GLU A 39 -11.89 1.50 8.70
C GLU A 39 -10.85 1.74 9.82
N MET A 40 -9.56 1.80 9.48
CA MET A 40 -8.50 2.11 10.45
C MET A 40 -8.32 3.62 10.71
N LYS A 41 -8.85 4.50 9.86
CA LYS A 41 -8.60 5.95 9.87
C LYS A 41 -7.10 6.31 9.84
N LYS A 42 -6.32 5.54 9.08
CA LYS A 42 -4.87 5.68 8.93
C LYS A 42 -4.49 5.82 7.46
N HIS A 43 -3.29 6.31 7.20
CA HIS A 43 -2.75 6.34 5.86
C HIS A 43 -1.25 6.07 5.83
N MET A 44 -0.80 5.63 4.67
CA MET A 44 0.61 5.66 4.31
C MET A 44 0.82 6.55 3.10
N LYS A 45 2.00 7.15 3.02
CA LYS A 45 2.46 7.91 1.86
C LYS A 45 3.84 7.44 1.42
N LEU A 46 4.05 7.43 0.11
CA LEU A 46 5.38 7.36 -0.49
C LEU A 46 5.61 8.64 -1.28
N SER A 47 6.73 9.32 -1.01
CA SER A 47 7.26 10.42 -1.81
C SER A 47 8.57 9.96 -2.43
N ASP A 48 8.48 9.37 -3.61
CA ASP A 48 9.58 8.69 -4.30
C ASP A 48 9.66 9.14 -5.75
N ALA A 49 10.46 10.18 -6.01
CA ALA A 49 10.68 10.72 -7.36
C ALA A 49 11.28 9.70 -8.36
N LEU A 50 11.85 8.58 -7.87
CA LEU A 50 12.46 7.54 -8.69
C LEU A 50 11.53 6.35 -8.93
N LEU A 51 10.29 6.39 -8.42
CA LEU A 51 9.26 5.40 -8.72
C LEU A 51 8.67 5.65 -10.12
N ILE A 52 9.47 5.27 -11.12
CA ILE A 52 9.23 5.46 -12.55
C ILE A 52 9.35 4.09 -13.22
N ALA A 53 8.47 3.80 -14.18
CA ALA A 53 8.48 2.53 -14.90
C ALA A 53 9.87 2.30 -15.55
N PRO A 54 10.45 1.09 -15.44
CA PRO A 54 9.84 -0.16 -14.99
C PRO A 54 9.97 -0.46 -13.49
N ARG A 55 10.55 0.44 -12.68
CA ARG A 55 10.79 0.21 -11.26
C ARG A 55 9.48 0.12 -10.48
N MET A 56 9.42 -0.75 -9.48
CA MET A 56 8.27 -0.88 -8.59
C MET A 56 8.68 -0.64 -7.13
N ALA A 57 7.73 -0.16 -6.33
CA ALA A 57 7.91 -0.06 -4.89
C ALA A 57 7.11 -1.16 -4.18
N MET A 58 7.70 -1.74 -3.13
CA MET A 58 7.08 -2.71 -2.25
C MET A 58 7.11 -2.19 -0.83
N VAL A 59 5.93 -2.10 -0.21
CA VAL A 59 5.76 -1.79 1.22
C VAL A 59 5.32 -3.05 1.94
N ASN A 60 6.14 -3.58 2.82
CA ASN A 60 5.81 -4.73 3.67
C ASN A 60 5.50 -4.25 5.08
N THR A 61 4.23 -4.33 5.48
CA THR A 61 3.79 -3.77 6.77
C THR A 61 4.06 -4.70 7.95
N LYS A 62 4.39 -5.97 7.70
CA LYS A 62 4.83 -6.92 8.74
C LYS A 62 6.24 -6.60 9.20
N GLU A 63 7.14 -6.37 8.26
CA GLU A 63 8.56 -6.11 8.53
C GLU A 63 8.86 -4.61 8.70
N GLY A 64 7.93 -3.75 8.33
CA GLY A 64 8.13 -2.31 8.33
C GLY A 64 9.16 -1.85 7.31
N THR A 65 9.22 -2.53 6.15
CA THR A 65 10.22 -2.27 5.12
C THR A 65 9.60 -1.67 3.87
N VAL A 66 10.39 -0.84 3.18
CA VAL A 66 10.02 -0.28 1.88
C VAL A 66 11.21 -0.41 0.95
N TRP A 67 10.97 -1.04 -0.19
CA TRP A 67 11.96 -1.30 -1.22
C TRP A 67 11.49 -0.74 -2.54
N ARG A 68 12.42 -0.18 -3.33
CA ARG A 68 12.21 0.13 -4.74
C ARG A 68 13.10 -0.83 -5.53
N ASP A 69 12.48 -1.84 -6.12
CA ASP A 69 13.15 -3.06 -6.60
C ASP A 69 14.04 -3.65 -5.48
N GLU A 70 15.37 -3.67 -5.68
CA GLU A 70 16.35 -4.17 -4.71
C GLU A 70 16.96 -3.06 -3.83
N ALA A 71 16.58 -1.81 -4.05
CA ALA A 71 17.11 -0.68 -3.27
C ALA A 71 16.21 -0.37 -2.07
N ASN A 72 16.80 -0.26 -0.88
CA ASN A 72 16.08 0.22 0.29
C ASN A 72 15.57 1.65 0.03
N SER A 73 14.27 1.87 0.26
CA SER A 73 13.61 3.15 -0.01
C SER A 73 12.76 3.60 1.20
N ILE A 74 13.07 3.15 2.42
CA ILE A 74 12.29 3.48 3.62
C ILE A 74 12.20 4.98 3.90
N ASN A 75 13.22 5.74 3.52
CA ASN A 75 13.24 7.20 3.69
C ASN A 75 12.21 7.93 2.81
N THR A 76 11.63 7.26 1.81
CA THR A 76 10.53 7.82 0.99
C THR A 76 9.17 7.65 1.65
N PHE A 77 9.07 6.83 2.70
CA PHE A 77 7.83 6.50 3.38
C PHE A 77 7.51 7.47 4.52
N SER A 78 6.22 7.77 4.69
CA SER A 78 5.70 8.46 5.87
C SER A 78 4.28 7.99 6.20
N GLY A 79 3.80 8.30 7.41
CA GLY A 79 2.50 7.86 7.90
C GLY A 79 2.60 6.56 8.71
N GLN A 80 1.55 5.74 8.66
CA GLN A 80 1.50 4.47 9.39
C GLN A 80 1.45 3.28 8.44
N PHE A 81 2.15 2.22 8.81
CA PHE A 81 1.97 0.92 8.18
C PHE A 81 0.53 0.43 8.39
N LEU A 82 -0.14 0.09 7.29
CA LEU A 82 -1.53 -0.35 7.27
C LEU A 82 -1.63 -1.86 7.50
N SER A 83 -2.80 -2.31 7.89
CA SER A 83 -3.13 -3.72 8.05
C SER A 83 -4.56 -3.98 7.59
N ALA A 84 -4.93 -5.25 7.43
CA ALA A 84 -6.27 -5.65 7.07
C ALA A 84 -7.03 -6.03 8.34
N VAL A 85 -7.97 -5.18 8.77
CA VAL A 85 -8.89 -5.50 9.88
C VAL A 85 -9.86 -6.60 9.48
N PRO A 86 -10.40 -7.40 10.41
CA PRO A 86 -11.40 -8.42 10.09
C PRO A 86 -12.59 -7.84 9.32
N GLY A 87 -13.01 -8.55 8.26
CA GLY A 87 -14.10 -8.11 7.39
C GLY A 87 -13.65 -7.19 6.25
N LYS A 88 -14.47 -6.18 5.94
CA LYS A 88 -14.26 -5.29 4.79
C LYS A 88 -13.19 -4.25 5.12
N ASN A 89 -12.28 -4.03 4.16
CA ASN A 89 -11.27 -2.98 4.20
C ASN A 89 -11.40 -2.14 2.92
N THR A 90 -11.68 -0.86 3.09
CA THR A 90 -11.83 0.12 2.03
C THR A 90 -10.60 1.02 2.02
N PHE A 91 -9.87 0.99 0.91
CA PHE A 91 -8.72 1.84 0.67
C PHE A 91 -9.04 2.89 -0.39
N PHE A 92 -8.45 4.07 -0.25
CA PHE A 92 -8.51 5.11 -1.27
C PHE A 92 -7.09 5.46 -1.72
N TYR A 93 -6.84 5.26 -3.00
CA TYR A 93 -5.58 5.60 -3.64
C TYR A 93 -5.61 7.01 -4.23
N THR A 94 -4.55 7.77 -3.97
CA THR A 94 -4.25 9.02 -4.70
C THR A 94 -2.79 8.98 -5.15
N GLY A 95 -2.52 9.26 -6.42
CA GLY A 95 -1.17 9.26 -6.96
C GLY A 95 -1.12 9.05 -8.48
N GLY A 96 0.09 8.80 -9.00
CA GLY A 96 0.30 8.57 -10.43
C GLY A 96 -0.42 7.32 -10.99
N ALA A 97 -0.74 7.31 -12.27
CA ALA A 97 -1.42 6.15 -12.88
C ALA A 97 -0.54 4.88 -12.88
N GLY A 98 -1.15 3.73 -12.59
CA GLY A 98 -0.55 2.40 -12.72
C GLY A 98 -1.34 1.33 -11.99
N ARG A 99 -0.65 0.27 -11.57
CA ARG A 99 -1.25 -0.89 -10.88
C ARG A 99 -0.81 -0.95 -9.43
N ILE A 100 -1.76 -1.24 -8.55
CA ILE A 100 -1.52 -1.48 -7.13
C ILE A 100 -1.93 -2.92 -6.87
N GLU A 101 -1.05 -3.70 -6.27
CA GLU A 101 -1.36 -5.05 -5.82
C GLU A 101 -1.28 -5.07 -4.30
N ILE A 102 -2.30 -5.66 -3.69
CA ILE A 102 -2.44 -5.78 -2.24
C ILE A 102 -2.52 -7.27 -1.93
N SER A 103 -1.63 -7.75 -1.07
CA SER A 103 -1.63 -9.15 -0.64
C SER A 103 -1.50 -9.24 0.88
N PHE A 104 -2.13 -10.25 1.45
CA PHE A 104 -2.07 -10.60 2.86
C PHE A 104 -2.57 -12.04 3.03
N THR A 105 -2.25 -12.65 4.17
CA THR A 105 -2.70 -14.01 4.50
C THR A 105 -3.66 -13.93 5.65
N ASN A 106 -4.93 -14.30 5.45
CA ASN A 106 -5.93 -14.38 6.52
C ASN A 106 -5.37 -15.12 7.74
N ARG A 107 -5.66 -14.61 8.93
CA ARG A 107 -5.24 -15.19 10.22
C ARG A 107 -6.46 -15.41 11.10
N TRP A 108 -6.44 -16.47 11.89
CA TRP A 108 -7.50 -16.81 12.82
C TRP A 108 -6.94 -16.92 14.23
N PHE A 109 -7.65 -16.34 15.20
CA PHE A 109 -7.50 -16.69 16.60
C PHE A 109 -8.12 -18.08 16.81
N LEU A 110 -7.37 -18.98 17.44
CA LEU A 110 -7.82 -20.32 17.80
C LEU A 110 -8.48 -20.31 19.18
#